data_AF-A0A1Q7ZIK2-F1
#
_entry.id   AF-A0A1Q7ZIK2-F1
#
_cell.length_a   1.000
_cell.length_b   1.000
_cell.length_c   1.000
_cell.angle_alpha   90.00
_cell.angle_beta   90.00
_cell.angle_gamma   90.00
#
_symmetry.space_group_name_H-M   'P 1'
#
loop_
_entity.id
_entity.type
_entity.pdbx_description
1 polymer ?
#
loop_
_entity_poly.entity_id
_entity_poly.type
_entity_poly.pdbx_seq_one_letter_code
_entity_poly.pdbx_strand_id
1 'polypeptide(L)'
;MDLSRTSLAQARRRLLGGGAVPERAARVRLVAATADHLPVRDRSADAVLMGNAIHYFKNPGRLLDEIHRVLRPGGLFAFNTSFYAGTFLPGTERFYEEWVKEAVKFILRRDAEDRRQGRPSITRTRGRGEAPFSRHWPSPAEYEGTLEIHAFEIRSVRQRTALMTRSSFEAIGAYDGCAAALLSGFPVALAAEALARSVAPVLQTCGRETRRHRCSALRRRPSDRSRTGWRSSPAAAAASAVPSASPWRAPARASSRSGDPPPAWTKRSNRRGAPAGAASCPSSSTSAGRRT
;
A
#
# COMPACT_ATOMS: atom_id res chain seq x y z
N MET A 1 -8.84 0.96 -18.39
CA MET A 1 -7.58 0.21 -18.58
C MET A 1 -7.09 -0.19 -17.19
N ASP A 2 -6.48 -1.35 -17.04
CA ASP A 2 -5.96 -1.83 -15.75
C ASP A 2 -4.88 -2.90 -16.00
N LEU A 3 -3.87 -3.03 -15.13
CA LEU A 3 -2.91 -4.14 -15.19
C LEU A 3 -3.51 -5.45 -14.68
N SER A 4 -4.49 -5.37 -13.78
CA SER A 4 -5.14 -6.51 -13.16
C SER A 4 -6.12 -7.17 -14.12
N ARG A 5 -5.73 -8.35 -14.63
CA ARG A 5 -6.61 -9.22 -15.43
C ARG A 5 -7.90 -9.57 -14.66
N THR A 6 -7.81 -9.76 -13.36
CA THR A 6 -8.95 -10.04 -12.49
C THR A 6 -9.92 -8.85 -12.44
N SER A 7 -9.42 -7.62 -12.29
CA SER A 7 -10.24 -6.40 -12.32
C SER A 7 -10.92 -6.23 -13.68
N LEU A 8 -10.21 -6.47 -14.78
CA LEU A 8 -10.78 -6.41 -16.13
C LEU A 8 -11.86 -7.47 -16.34
N ALA A 9 -11.67 -8.70 -15.83
CA ALA A 9 -12.69 -9.75 -15.89
C ALA A 9 -13.93 -9.37 -15.09
N GLN A 10 -13.76 -8.79 -13.89
CA GLN A 10 -14.88 -8.26 -13.09
C GLN A 10 -15.62 -7.13 -13.81
N ALA A 11 -14.89 -6.17 -14.39
CA ALA A 11 -15.47 -5.08 -15.17
C ALA A 11 -16.28 -5.63 -16.37
N ARG A 12 -15.74 -6.62 -17.08
CA ARG A 12 -16.43 -7.28 -18.19
C ARG A 12 -17.74 -7.94 -17.72
N ARG A 13 -17.72 -8.68 -16.61
CA ARG A 13 -18.93 -9.28 -16.05
C ARG A 13 -19.97 -8.23 -15.66
N ARG A 14 -19.56 -7.09 -15.09
CA ARG A 14 -20.50 -6.02 -14.71
C ARG A 14 -21.09 -5.30 -15.93
N LEU A 15 -20.32 -5.16 -17.02
CA LEU A 15 -20.79 -4.54 -18.26
C LEU A 15 -21.71 -5.45 -19.08
N LEU A 16 -21.51 -6.78 -19.00
CA LEU A 16 -22.17 -7.76 -19.88
C LEU A 16 -23.12 -8.72 -19.16
N GLY A 17 -23.11 -8.78 -17.82
CA GLY A 17 -23.75 -9.83 -17.03
C GLY A 17 -25.28 -9.78 -16.92
N GLY A 18 -25.95 -8.85 -17.63
CA GLY A 18 -27.41 -8.67 -17.62
C GLY A 18 -28.14 -9.17 -18.87
N GLY A 19 -27.49 -9.93 -19.75
CA GLY A 19 -28.06 -10.39 -21.02
C GLY A 19 -27.62 -9.52 -22.20
N ALA A 20 -28.55 -8.77 -22.81
CA ALA A 20 -28.25 -7.89 -23.95
C ALA A 20 -27.17 -6.86 -23.56
N VAL A 21 -26.15 -6.68 -24.40
CA VAL A 21 -25.13 -5.65 -24.22
C VAL A 21 -25.84 -4.30 -24.30
N PRO A 22 -25.93 -3.53 -23.19
CA PRO A 22 -26.55 -2.20 -23.28
C PRO A 22 -25.77 -1.39 -24.32
N GLU A 23 -26.44 -0.56 -25.12
CA GLU A 23 -25.78 0.24 -26.18
C GLU A 23 -24.55 1.03 -25.64
N ARG A 24 -24.61 1.41 -24.36
CA ARG A 24 -23.51 2.05 -23.63
C ARG A 24 -22.28 1.15 -23.45
N ALA A 25 -22.46 -0.15 -23.23
CA ALA A 25 -21.36 -1.12 -23.09
C ALA A 25 -20.66 -1.40 -24.43
N ALA A 26 -21.35 -1.29 -25.57
CA ALA A 26 -20.75 -1.44 -26.89
C ALA A 26 -19.69 -0.35 -27.19
N ARG A 27 -19.74 0.79 -26.49
CA ARG A 27 -18.77 1.89 -26.61
C ARG A 27 -17.60 1.77 -25.63
N VAL A 28 -17.51 0.69 -24.84
CA VAL A 28 -16.48 0.50 -23.81
C VAL A 28 -15.44 -0.53 -24.25
N ARG A 29 -14.18 -0.12 -24.29
CA ARG A 29 -13.04 -1.01 -24.51
C ARG A 29 -12.29 -1.26 -23.21
N LEU A 30 -12.21 -2.53 -22.80
CA LEU A 30 -11.38 -2.96 -21.67
C LEU A 30 -10.03 -3.42 -22.20
N VAL A 31 -8.96 -2.78 -21.72
CA VAL A 31 -7.59 -3.04 -22.18
C VAL A 31 -6.67 -3.25 -20.98
N ALA A 32 -5.85 -4.30 -21.07
CA ALA A 32 -4.76 -4.55 -20.14
C ALA A 32 -3.56 -3.67 -20.52
N ALA A 33 -3.25 -2.69 -19.69
CA ALA A 33 -2.16 -1.74 -19.91
C ALA A 33 -1.75 -1.10 -18.59
N THR A 34 -0.49 -0.67 -18.52
CA THR A 34 -0.01 0.22 -17.45
C THR A 34 -0.38 1.66 -17.76
N ALA A 35 -0.56 2.49 -16.73
CA ALA A 35 -1.01 3.86 -16.91
C ALA A 35 0.10 4.81 -17.39
N ASP A 36 1.37 4.42 -17.24
CA ASP A 36 2.54 5.13 -17.79
C ASP A 36 2.92 4.69 -19.21
N HIS A 37 2.12 3.83 -19.85
CA HIS A 37 2.22 3.46 -21.26
C HIS A 37 0.84 3.01 -21.81
N LEU A 38 0.04 3.97 -22.23
CA LEU A 38 -1.33 3.83 -22.71
C LEU A 38 -1.35 3.47 -24.20
N PRO A 39 -2.04 2.37 -24.60
CA PRO A 39 -2.14 1.93 -25.99
C PRO A 39 -3.20 2.75 -26.77
N VAL A 40 -3.04 4.06 -26.78
CA VAL A 40 -3.86 5.01 -27.55
C VAL A 40 -2.96 6.03 -28.24
N ARG A 41 -3.43 6.54 -29.39
CA ARG A 41 -2.69 7.51 -30.19
C ARG A 41 -2.56 8.86 -29.46
N ASP A 42 -1.54 9.61 -29.85
CA ASP A 42 -1.33 10.98 -29.37
C ASP A 42 -2.57 11.84 -29.64
N ARG A 43 -2.84 12.77 -28.71
CA ARG A 43 -3.90 13.79 -28.85
C ARG A 43 -5.25 13.21 -29.28
N SER A 44 -5.69 12.14 -28.63
CA SER A 44 -6.94 11.45 -28.98
C SER A 44 -7.99 11.39 -27.89
N ALA A 45 -7.62 11.67 -26.65
CA ALA A 45 -8.52 11.67 -25.52
C ALA A 45 -8.97 13.11 -25.18
N ASP A 46 -10.27 13.31 -25.02
CA ASP A 46 -10.83 14.54 -24.44
C ASP A 46 -10.62 14.59 -22.93
N ALA A 47 -10.57 13.41 -22.28
CA ALA A 47 -10.29 13.30 -20.86
C ALA A 47 -9.61 11.98 -20.50
N VAL A 48 -8.79 12.02 -19.46
CA VAL A 48 -8.23 10.87 -18.75
C VAL A 48 -8.74 10.91 -17.31
N LEU A 49 -9.34 9.82 -16.87
CA LEU A 49 -9.86 9.67 -15.51
C LEU A 49 -9.08 8.56 -14.80
N MET A 50 -8.52 8.86 -13.63
CA MET A 50 -7.81 7.90 -12.79
C MET A 50 -8.49 7.78 -11.42
N GLY A 51 -9.21 6.68 -11.23
CA GLY A 51 -9.91 6.39 -9.99
C GLY A 51 -8.99 5.72 -8.96
N ASN A 52 -8.63 6.42 -7.89
CA ASN A 52 -7.93 5.88 -6.73
C ASN A 52 -6.71 4.98 -7.04
N ALA A 53 -5.85 5.40 -7.98
CA ALA A 53 -4.68 4.62 -8.39
C ALA A 53 -3.36 5.42 -8.44
N ILE A 54 -3.42 6.75 -8.33
CA ILE A 54 -2.23 7.59 -8.51
C ILE A 54 -1.13 7.30 -7.46
N HIS A 55 -1.52 6.86 -6.26
CA HIS A 55 -0.61 6.54 -5.15
C HIS A 55 0.25 5.28 -5.38
N TYR A 56 0.01 4.52 -6.45
CA TYR A 56 0.91 3.43 -6.86
C TYR A 56 2.17 3.93 -7.57
N PHE A 57 2.15 5.17 -8.09
CA PHE A 57 3.26 5.75 -8.84
C PHE A 57 4.15 6.58 -7.91
N LYS A 58 5.28 6.00 -7.47
CA LYS A 58 6.27 6.70 -6.62
C LYS A 58 6.80 7.98 -7.27
N ASN A 59 7.10 7.90 -8.57
CA ASN A 59 7.56 9.00 -9.39
C ASN A 59 6.59 9.14 -10.58
N PRO A 60 5.52 9.93 -10.46
CA PRO A 60 4.46 9.97 -11.46
C PRO A 60 4.87 10.69 -12.76
N GLY A 61 6.13 11.09 -12.93
CA GLY A 61 6.53 11.88 -14.10
C GLY A 61 6.28 11.19 -15.44
N ARG A 62 6.62 9.89 -15.57
CA ARG A 62 6.28 9.11 -16.78
C ARG A 62 4.78 8.99 -16.99
N LEU A 63 4.02 8.78 -15.91
CA LEU A 63 2.56 8.74 -15.96
C LEU A 63 1.99 10.06 -16.48
N LEU A 64 2.48 11.19 -15.97
CA LEU A 64 1.99 12.52 -16.34
C LEU A 64 2.38 12.89 -17.77
N ASP A 65 3.61 12.56 -18.20
CA ASP A 65 4.06 12.75 -19.58
C ASP A 65 3.21 11.91 -20.54
N GLU A 66 2.86 10.67 -20.17
CA GLU A 66 2.00 9.80 -20.96
C GLU A 66 0.56 10.31 -21.04
N ILE A 67 0.00 10.79 -19.92
CA ILE A 67 -1.31 11.43 -19.89
C ILE A 67 -1.32 12.67 -20.80
N HIS A 68 -0.25 13.47 -20.74
CA HIS A 68 -0.11 14.65 -21.58
C HIS A 68 -0.05 14.28 -23.07
N ARG A 69 0.67 13.21 -23.43
CA ARG A 69 0.76 12.71 -24.82
C ARG A 69 -0.61 12.37 -25.40
N VAL A 70 -1.45 11.64 -24.64
CA VAL A 70 -2.72 11.12 -25.15
C VAL A 70 -3.84 12.16 -25.15
N LEU A 71 -3.75 13.20 -24.31
CA LEU A 71 -4.75 14.24 -24.24
C LEU A 71 -4.69 15.16 -25.47
N ARG A 72 -5.87 15.48 -26.02
CA ARG A 72 -6.02 16.55 -27.01
C ARG A 72 -5.61 17.90 -26.39
N PRO A 73 -5.24 18.91 -27.20
CA PRO A 73 -5.12 20.28 -26.72
C PRO A 73 -6.38 20.69 -25.96
N GLY A 74 -6.21 21.04 -24.69
CA GLY A 74 -7.31 21.39 -23.78
C GLY A 74 -8.13 20.25 -23.20
N GLY A 75 -7.72 19.00 -23.40
CA GLY A 75 -8.28 17.84 -22.72
C GLY A 75 -8.11 17.89 -21.20
N LEU A 76 -8.75 16.97 -20.48
CA LEU A 76 -8.80 17.02 -19.02
C LEU A 76 -8.20 15.78 -18.37
N PHE A 77 -7.29 15.97 -17.42
CA PHE A 77 -6.90 14.92 -16.49
C PHE A 77 -7.64 15.09 -15.16
N ALA A 78 -8.33 14.05 -14.68
CA ALA A 78 -8.90 14.04 -13.35
C ALA A 78 -8.54 12.76 -12.60
N PHE A 79 -8.19 12.91 -11.33
CA PHE A 79 -7.91 11.78 -10.47
C PHE A 79 -8.43 12.01 -9.05
N ASN A 80 -8.57 10.92 -8.31
CA ASN A 80 -8.80 10.99 -6.86
C ASN A 80 -7.88 10.02 -6.13
N THR A 81 -7.66 10.27 -4.84
CA THR A 81 -6.95 9.36 -3.96
C THR A 81 -7.49 9.45 -2.53
N SER A 82 -7.52 8.32 -1.83
CA SER A 82 -7.67 8.25 -0.37
C SER A 82 -6.34 8.00 0.34
N PHE A 83 -5.21 7.98 -0.38
CA PHE A 83 -3.88 7.70 0.13
C PHE A 83 -3.01 8.94 -0.06
N TYR A 84 -3.06 9.85 0.91
CA TYR A 84 -2.38 11.14 0.91
C TYR A 84 -2.19 11.61 2.36
N ALA A 85 -1.21 12.50 2.60
CA ALA A 85 -1.02 13.09 3.93
C ALA A 85 -2.25 13.95 4.31
N GLY A 86 -2.98 13.55 5.35
CA GLY A 86 -4.25 14.16 5.76
C GLY A 86 -5.51 13.35 5.44
N THR A 87 -5.37 12.10 4.96
CA THR A 87 -6.51 11.20 4.71
C THR A 87 -7.24 10.76 5.99
N PHE A 88 -6.48 10.51 7.06
CA PHE A 88 -7.03 10.15 8.37
C PHE A 88 -7.52 11.40 9.07
N LEU A 89 -8.74 11.35 9.60
CA LEU A 89 -9.30 12.48 10.34
C LEU A 89 -8.78 12.47 11.79
N PRO A 90 -8.45 13.63 12.36
CA PRO A 90 -8.15 13.74 13.77
C PRO A 90 -9.26 13.09 14.63
N GLY A 91 -8.88 12.27 15.60
CA GLY A 91 -9.80 11.54 16.49
C GLY A 91 -10.28 10.19 15.94
N THR A 92 -9.68 9.70 14.84
CA THR A 92 -9.95 8.36 14.30
C THR A 92 -8.78 7.38 14.47
N GLU A 93 -7.66 7.82 15.03
CA GLU A 93 -6.41 7.08 15.19
C GLU A 93 -6.62 5.77 15.97
N ARG A 94 -7.30 5.87 17.12
CA ARG A 94 -7.61 4.71 17.98
C ARG A 94 -8.32 3.60 17.20
N PHE A 95 -9.20 3.95 16.26
CA PHE A 95 -9.90 2.93 15.47
C PHE A 95 -8.92 2.15 14.59
N TYR A 96 -8.02 2.81 13.86
CA TYR A 96 -7.06 2.10 13.00
C TYR A 96 -6.06 1.29 13.79
N GLU A 97 -5.61 1.80 14.93
CA GLU A 97 -4.73 1.07 15.84
C GLU A 97 -5.39 -0.20 16.37
N GLU A 98 -6.61 -0.09 16.91
CA GLU A 98 -7.35 -1.23 17.43
C GLU A 98 -7.73 -2.19 16.29
N TRP A 99 -7.99 -1.69 15.09
CA TRP A 99 -8.25 -2.52 13.93
C TRP A 99 -7.08 -3.42 13.56
N VAL A 100 -5.88 -2.86 13.45
CA VAL A 100 -4.67 -3.64 13.16
C VAL A 100 -4.34 -4.60 14.32
N LYS A 101 -4.46 -4.15 15.57
CA LYS A 101 -4.23 -5.00 16.76
C LYS A 101 -5.19 -6.19 16.77
N GLU A 102 -6.47 -5.97 16.52
CA GLU A 102 -7.47 -7.03 16.53
C GLU A 102 -7.27 -8.02 15.38
N ALA A 103 -6.82 -7.54 14.21
CA ALA A 103 -6.48 -8.41 13.08
C ALA A 103 -5.26 -9.29 13.41
N VAL A 104 -4.24 -8.76 14.07
CA VAL A 104 -3.10 -9.57 14.55
C VAL A 104 -3.56 -10.60 15.59
N LYS A 105 -4.42 -10.22 16.55
CA LYS A 105 -4.99 -11.18 17.53
C LYS A 105 -5.79 -12.28 16.84
N PHE A 106 -6.55 -11.96 15.79
CA PHE A 106 -7.25 -12.95 14.98
C PHE A 106 -6.28 -13.99 14.41
N ILE A 107 -5.18 -13.54 13.78
CA ILE A 107 -4.16 -14.45 13.23
C ILE A 107 -3.53 -15.32 14.32
N LEU A 108 -3.18 -14.73 15.47
CA LEU A 108 -2.57 -15.48 16.57
C LEU A 108 -3.53 -16.52 17.18
N ARG A 109 -4.84 -16.22 17.27
CA ARG A 109 -5.86 -17.19 17.69
C ARG A 109 -5.97 -18.34 16.70
N ARG A 110 -5.94 -18.04 15.39
CA ARG A 110 -5.98 -19.06 14.34
C ARG A 110 -4.75 -19.96 14.37
N ASP A 111 -3.56 -19.38 14.50
CA ASP A 111 -2.31 -20.13 14.63
C ASP A 111 -2.31 -21.06 15.85
N ALA A 112 -2.84 -20.60 16.99
CA ALA A 112 -2.98 -21.44 18.17
C ALA A 112 -3.93 -22.64 17.95
N GLU A 113 -5.02 -22.45 17.20
CA GLU A 113 -5.94 -23.54 16.82
C GLU A 113 -5.30 -24.52 15.84
N ASP A 114 -4.64 -24.03 14.80
CA ASP A 114 -3.94 -24.89 13.83
C ASP A 114 -2.85 -25.73 14.54
N ARG A 115 -2.11 -25.15 15.49
CA ARG A 115 -1.16 -25.88 16.35
C ARG A 115 -1.81 -26.94 17.22
N ARG A 116 -2.99 -26.68 17.81
CA ARG A 116 -3.75 -27.70 18.56
C ARG A 116 -4.20 -28.87 17.68
N GLN A 117 -4.47 -28.60 16.41
CA GLN A 117 -4.88 -29.61 15.43
C GLN A 117 -3.70 -30.30 14.73
N GLY A 118 -2.45 -30.06 15.16
CA GLY A 118 -1.25 -30.63 14.54
C GLY A 118 -0.91 -30.08 13.15
N ARG A 119 -1.50 -28.94 12.75
CA ARG A 119 -1.20 -28.27 11.48
C ARG A 119 0.03 -27.36 11.61
N PRO A 120 0.70 -27.04 10.48
CA PRO A 120 1.85 -26.14 10.48
C PRO A 120 1.51 -24.75 11.04
N SER A 121 2.46 -24.18 11.79
CA SER A 121 2.31 -22.85 12.37
C SER A 121 2.38 -21.75 11.31
N ILE A 122 1.55 -20.73 11.50
CA ILE A 122 1.48 -19.53 10.65
C ILE A 122 2.70 -18.67 10.92
N THR A 123 3.65 -18.67 9.99
CA THR A 123 4.90 -17.92 10.13
C THR A 123 4.77 -16.52 9.54
N ARG A 124 5.27 -15.51 10.27
CA ARG A 124 5.46 -14.15 9.74
C ARG A 124 6.88 -13.98 9.21
N THR A 125 7.04 -13.83 7.90
CA THR A 125 8.35 -13.51 7.31
C THR A 125 8.70 -12.05 7.55
N ARG A 126 9.69 -11.78 8.39
CA ARG A 126 10.21 -10.42 8.62
C ARG A 126 11.05 -9.97 7.43
N GLY A 127 11.08 -8.66 7.17
CA GLY A 127 11.86 -8.07 6.08
C GLY A 127 11.27 -8.26 4.67
N ARG A 128 10.12 -8.94 4.53
CA ARG A 128 9.31 -8.83 3.31
C ARG A 128 8.41 -7.60 3.40
N GLY A 129 8.37 -6.80 2.33
CA GLY A 129 7.54 -5.60 2.19
C GLY A 129 8.17 -4.32 2.74
N GLU A 130 7.71 -3.18 2.24
CA GLU A 130 7.96 -1.89 2.89
C GLU A 130 7.30 -1.90 4.27
N ALA A 131 7.91 -1.23 5.25
CA ALA A 131 7.28 -1.12 6.56
C ALA A 131 5.89 -0.47 6.41
N PRO A 132 4.86 -0.95 7.13
CA PRO A 132 3.55 -0.30 7.11
C PRO A 132 3.75 1.19 7.39
N PHE A 133 3.18 2.05 6.53
CA PHE A 133 3.29 3.51 6.62
C PHE A 133 4.70 4.11 6.39
N SER A 134 5.68 3.35 5.91
CA SER A 134 6.98 3.93 5.48
C SER A 134 6.90 4.63 4.12
N ARG A 135 5.75 4.54 3.45
CA ARG A 135 5.49 5.32 2.23
C ARG A 135 5.22 6.76 2.64
N HIS A 136 6.09 7.66 2.18
CA HIS A 136 5.75 9.08 2.13
C HIS A 136 4.51 9.24 1.23
N TRP A 137 3.37 9.52 1.84
CA TRP A 137 2.16 9.84 1.11
C TRP A 137 2.18 11.32 0.75
N PRO A 138 2.17 11.69 -0.54
CA PRO A 138 2.18 13.09 -0.91
C PRO A 138 1.00 13.82 -0.27
N SER A 139 1.26 15.02 0.23
CA SER A 139 0.25 16.00 0.61
C SER A 139 -0.48 16.53 -0.64
N PRO A 140 -1.65 17.17 -0.48
CA PRO A 140 -2.32 17.83 -1.59
C PRO A 140 -1.39 18.83 -2.31
N ALA A 141 -0.61 19.61 -1.56
CA ALA A 141 0.34 20.57 -2.12
C ALA A 141 1.45 19.91 -2.94
N GLU A 142 1.97 18.75 -2.51
CA GLU A 142 2.98 18.01 -3.28
C GLU A 142 2.40 17.43 -4.58
N TYR A 143 1.15 16.95 -4.55
CA TYR A 143 0.46 16.56 -5.79
C TYR A 143 0.30 17.75 -6.73
N GLU A 144 -0.05 18.92 -6.21
CA GLU A 144 -0.19 20.16 -7.01
C GLU A 144 1.13 20.56 -7.66
N GLY A 145 2.21 20.67 -6.88
CA GLY A 145 3.53 21.01 -7.41
C GLY A 145 4.04 20.01 -8.44
N THR A 146 3.79 18.71 -8.23
CA THR A 146 4.16 17.67 -9.20
C THR A 146 3.42 17.86 -10.53
N LEU A 147 2.14 18.23 -10.50
CA LEU A 147 1.37 18.47 -11.71
C LEU A 147 1.84 19.71 -12.47
N GLU A 148 2.16 20.77 -11.74
CA GLU A 148 2.67 22.02 -12.33
C GLU A 148 4.02 21.80 -13.04
N ILE A 149 4.93 21.03 -12.41
CA ILE A 149 6.22 20.63 -13.02
C ILE A 149 6.00 19.88 -14.34
N HIS A 150 4.92 19.11 -14.44
CA HIS A 150 4.54 18.37 -15.64
C HIS A 150 3.55 19.13 -16.53
N ALA A 151 3.56 20.47 -16.46
CA ALA A 151 2.81 21.36 -17.34
C ALA A 151 1.28 21.19 -17.28
N PHE A 152 0.73 20.73 -16.15
CA PHE A 152 -0.72 20.72 -15.93
C PHE A 152 -1.18 21.99 -15.20
N GLU A 153 -2.21 22.62 -15.74
CA GLU A 153 -2.91 23.73 -15.11
C GLU A 153 -3.97 23.23 -14.11
N ILE A 154 -3.93 23.83 -12.91
CA ILE A 154 -4.80 23.52 -11.79
C ILE A 154 -6.18 24.18 -11.92
N ARG A 155 -7.22 23.38 -12.23
CA ARG A 155 -8.61 23.89 -12.34
C ARG A 155 -9.43 23.77 -11.06
N SER A 156 -9.36 22.64 -10.36
CA SER A 156 -10.04 22.48 -9.07
C SER A 156 -9.42 21.40 -8.22
N VAL A 157 -9.25 21.69 -6.93
CA VAL A 157 -8.90 20.73 -5.87
C VAL A 157 -10.11 20.63 -4.97
N ARG A 158 -10.59 19.42 -4.70
CA ARG A 158 -11.69 19.21 -3.76
C ARG A 158 -11.31 18.15 -2.77
N GLN A 159 -11.60 18.41 -1.50
CA GLN A 159 -11.40 17.47 -0.44
C GLN A 159 -12.74 17.15 0.21
N ARG A 160 -13.18 15.90 0.10
CA ARG A 160 -14.48 15.44 0.59
C ARG A 160 -14.31 14.45 1.72
N THR A 161 -15.15 14.57 2.73
CA THR A 161 -15.23 13.59 3.80
C THR A 161 -16.33 12.58 3.45
N ALA A 162 -15.95 11.35 3.16
CA ALA A 162 -16.83 10.19 2.98
C ALA A 162 -17.14 9.50 4.31
N LEU A 163 -18.36 9.01 4.48
CA LEU A 163 -18.69 8.12 5.59
C LEU A 163 -18.30 6.69 5.22
N MET A 164 -17.46 6.07 6.03
CA MET A 164 -17.11 4.66 6.02
C MET A 164 -17.98 3.90 7.01
N THR A 165 -18.74 2.97 6.44
CA THR A 165 -19.55 2.00 7.19
C THR A 165 -18.69 0.79 7.55
N ARG A 166 -19.24 -0.10 8.38
CA ARG A 166 -18.67 -1.43 8.60
C ARG A 166 -18.32 -2.13 7.27
N SER A 167 -19.28 -2.21 6.35
CA SER A 167 -19.07 -2.86 5.05
C SER A 167 -17.95 -2.23 4.23
N SER A 168 -17.75 -0.91 4.37
CA SER A 168 -16.65 -0.18 3.71
C SER A 168 -15.30 -0.64 4.25
N PHE A 169 -15.15 -0.74 5.57
CA PHE A 169 -13.91 -1.23 6.18
C PHE A 169 -13.68 -2.71 5.93
N GLU A 170 -14.73 -3.54 5.92
CA GLU A 170 -14.62 -4.96 5.60
C GLU A 170 -14.11 -5.13 4.17
N ALA A 171 -14.62 -4.36 3.22
CA ALA A 171 -14.15 -4.36 1.83
C ALA A 171 -12.71 -3.85 1.70
N ILE A 172 -12.32 -2.82 2.47
CA ILE A 172 -10.93 -2.32 2.50
C ILE A 172 -9.99 -3.38 3.09
N GLY A 173 -10.38 -4.02 4.19
CA GLY A 173 -9.60 -5.07 4.84
C GLY A 173 -9.40 -6.29 3.94
N ALA A 174 -10.45 -6.67 3.19
CA ALA A 174 -10.41 -7.78 2.24
C ALA A 174 -9.59 -7.49 0.97
N TYR A 175 -9.13 -6.25 0.77
CA TYR A 175 -8.31 -5.90 -0.39
C TYR A 175 -6.84 -6.30 -0.17
N ASP A 176 -6.33 -7.19 -1.03
CA ASP A 176 -4.96 -7.74 -0.96
C ASP A 176 -3.86 -6.68 -0.80
N GLY A 177 -3.97 -5.55 -1.51
CA GLY A 177 -2.97 -4.47 -1.42
C GLY A 177 -2.97 -3.79 -0.05
N CYS A 178 -4.13 -3.68 0.60
CA CYS A 178 -4.24 -3.16 1.97
C CYS A 178 -3.70 -4.18 2.97
N ALA A 179 -4.08 -5.45 2.81
CA ALA A 179 -3.64 -6.55 3.67
C ALA A 179 -2.13 -6.75 3.65
N ALA A 180 -1.53 -6.77 2.46
CA ALA A 180 -0.08 -6.88 2.28
C ALA A 180 0.68 -5.69 2.90
N ALA A 181 0.09 -4.50 2.89
CA ALA A 181 0.69 -3.30 3.48
C ALA A 181 0.56 -3.27 5.01
N LEU A 182 -0.63 -3.50 5.56
CA LEU A 182 -0.89 -3.35 7.00
C LEU A 182 -0.35 -4.53 7.82
N LEU A 183 -0.44 -5.76 7.29
CA LEU A 183 -0.03 -6.98 7.97
C LEU A 183 1.13 -7.65 7.24
N SER A 184 2.10 -6.84 6.81
CA SER A 184 3.26 -7.33 6.05
C SER A 184 3.98 -8.48 6.75
N GLY A 185 4.32 -9.49 5.95
CA GLY A 185 4.98 -10.72 6.38
C GLY A 185 4.03 -11.89 6.67
N PHE A 186 2.73 -11.67 6.79
CA PHE A 186 1.73 -12.75 6.87
C PHE A 186 1.24 -13.19 5.48
N PRO A 187 0.68 -14.41 5.34
CA PRO A 187 -0.01 -14.81 4.11
C PRO A 187 -1.13 -13.82 3.76
N VAL A 188 -1.13 -13.30 2.52
CA VAL A 188 -2.02 -12.19 2.11
C VAL A 188 -3.50 -12.56 2.29
N ALA A 189 -3.91 -13.76 1.90
CA ALA A 189 -5.28 -14.22 2.06
C ALA A 189 -5.73 -14.22 3.53
N LEU A 190 -4.86 -14.69 4.43
CA LEU A 190 -5.12 -14.69 5.87
C LEU A 190 -5.15 -13.26 6.45
N ALA A 191 -4.23 -12.41 6.01
CA ALA A 191 -4.21 -11.01 6.41
C ALA A 191 -5.47 -10.26 5.98
N ALA A 192 -5.94 -10.51 4.76
CA ALA A 192 -7.16 -9.92 4.22
C ALA A 192 -8.40 -10.38 4.99
N GLU A 193 -8.49 -11.68 5.29
CA GLU A 193 -9.54 -12.23 6.14
C GLU A 193 -9.51 -11.60 7.54
N ALA A 194 -8.34 -11.56 8.17
CA ALA A 194 -8.16 -11.01 9.52
C ALA A 194 -8.60 -9.56 9.59
N LEU A 195 -8.15 -8.71 8.65
CA LEU A 195 -8.57 -7.31 8.59
C LEU A 195 -10.08 -7.18 8.39
N ALA A 196 -10.68 -7.94 7.47
CA ALA A 196 -12.12 -7.88 7.25
C ALA A 196 -12.91 -8.30 8.50
N ARG A 197 -12.55 -9.42 9.13
CA ARG A 197 -13.26 -9.97 10.31
C ARG A 197 -13.11 -9.09 11.56
N SER A 198 -12.01 -8.36 11.68
CA SER A 198 -11.74 -7.51 12.86
C SER A 198 -12.48 -6.18 12.87
N VAL A 199 -13.14 -5.76 11.79
CA VAL A 199 -13.87 -4.49 11.74
C VAL A 199 -15.00 -4.43 12.76
N ALA A 200 -15.85 -5.46 12.79
CA ALA A 200 -17.02 -5.50 13.66
C ALA A 200 -16.70 -5.38 15.17
N PRO A 201 -15.80 -6.21 15.75
CA PRO A 201 -15.47 -6.10 17.17
C PRO A 201 -14.80 -4.77 17.53
N VAL A 202 -14.07 -4.17 16.59
CA VAL A 202 -13.37 -2.89 16.82
C VAL A 202 -14.34 -1.72 16.80
N LEU A 203 -15.33 -1.71 15.90
CA LEU A 203 -16.40 -0.71 15.88
C LEU A 203 -17.20 -0.73 17.19
N GLN A 204 -17.53 -1.93 17.69
CA GLN A 204 -18.19 -2.11 18.98
C GLN A 204 -17.34 -1.55 20.13
N THR A 205 -16.06 -1.91 20.20
CA THR A 205 -15.12 -1.44 21.23
C THR A 205 -14.91 0.07 21.20
N CYS A 206 -14.96 0.66 20.00
CA CYS A 206 -14.81 2.11 19.81
C CYS A 206 -16.11 2.90 20.06
N GLY A 207 -17.23 2.24 20.36
CA GLY A 207 -18.53 2.88 20.62
C GLY A 207 -19.09 3.66 19.43
N ARG A 208 -18.83 3.23 18.18
CA ARG A 208 -19.29 3.93 16.96
C ARG A 208 -19.65 2.97 15.82
N GLU A 209 -20.79 3.20 15.18
CA GLU A 209 -21.24 2.42 14.01
C GLU A 209 -20.61 2.87 12.67
N THR A 210 -20.09 4.12 12.60
CA THR A 210 -19.53 4.69 11.36
C THR A 210 -18.30 5.58 11.62
N ARG A 211 -17.40 5.69 10.63
CA ARG A 211 -16.24 6.62 10.66
C ARG A 211 -16.22 7.49 9.43
N ARG A 212 -15.66 8.69 9.53
CA ARG A 212 -15.48 9.58 8.40
C ARG A 212 -14.04 9.40 7.85
N HIS A 213 -13.88 9.32 6.54
CA HIS A 213 -12.61 9.27 5.82
C HIS A 213 -12.56 10.38 4.80
N ARG A 214 -11.38 10.92 4.50
CA ARG A 214 -11.25 12.01 3.54
C ARG A 214 -10.72 11.50 2.20
N CYS A 215 -11.29 11.98 1.10
CA CYS A 215 -10.86 11.71 -0.26
C CYS A 215 -10.60 13.04 -0.96
N SER A 216 -9.44 13.17 -1.58
CA SER A 216 -9.12 14.31 -2.44
C SER A 216 -9.42 13.94 -3.89
N ALA A 217 -10.04 14.87 -4.61
CA ALA A 217 -10.34 14.78 -6.04
C ALA A 217 -9.81 16.01 -6.76
N LEU A 218 -9.20 15.78 -7.91
CA LEU A 218 -8.49 16.78 -8.67
C LEU A 218 -8.93 16.77 -10.13
N ARG A 219 -9.13 17.95 -10.73
CA ARG A 219 -9.42 18.12 -12.17
C ARG A 219 -8.46 19.14 -12.78
N ARG A 220 -7.90 18.84 -13.95
CA ARG A 220 -6.76 19.54 -14.57
C ARG A 220 -6.83 19.57 -16.09
N ARG A 221 -6.16 20.54 -16.69
CA ARG A 221 -5.98 20.70 -18.13
C ARG A 221 -4.47 20.75 -18.44
N PRO A 222 -3.93 20.06 -19.46
CA PRO A 222 -2.55 20.26 -19.88
C PRO A 222 -2.39 21.68 -20.47
N SER A 223 -1.28 22.32 -20.14
CA SER A 223 -0.91 23.64 -20.65
C SER A 223 -0.18 23.54 -21.97
N ASP A 224 -0.33 24.55 -22.83
CA ASP A 224 0.29 24.58 -24.17
C ASP A 224 1.71 25.20 -24.17
N ARG A 225 2.32 25.38 -22.99
CA ARG A 225 3.63 26.04 -22.87
C ARG A 225 4.75 25.04 -23.20
N SER A 226 5.65 25.41 -24.11
CA SER A 226 6.82 24.61 -24.48
C SER A 226 7.76 24.38 -23.29
N ARG A 227 8.21 23.13 -23.10
CA ARG A 227 9.12 22.67 -22.02
C ARG A 227 10.47 23.42 -21.95
N THR A 228 10.80 24.23 -22.95
CA THR A 228 12.11 24.86 -23.18
C THR A 228 12.36 26.18 -22.42
N GLY A 229 11.43 26.64 -21.56
CA GLY A 229 11.50 27.98 -20.95
C GLY A 229 11.38 28.06 -19.43
N TRP A 230 11.58 26.98 -18.68
CA TRP A 230 11.49 27.04 -17.21
C TRP A 230 12.80 27.55 -16.59
N ARG A 231 12.85 28.84 -16.27
CA ARG A 231 13.74 29.36 -15.23
C ARG A 231 13.10 29.08 -13.87
N SER A 232 13.86 28.45 -12.98
CA SER A 232 13.48 28.13 -11.60
C SER A 232 12.94 29.39 -10.91
N SER A 233 11.65 29.39 -10.57
CA SER A 233 11.04 30.47 -9.79
C SER A 233 11.29 30.21 -8.29
N PRO A 234 11.64 31.21 -7.45
CA PRO A 234 12.05 30.99 -6.06
C PRO A 234 10.94 30.44 -5.14
N ALA A 235 9.70 30.40 -5.62
CA ALA A 235 8.53 29.93 -4.86
C ALA A 235 8.62 28.44 -4.44
N ALA A 236 9.45 27.63 -5.10
CA ALA A 236 9.70 26.24 -4.71
C ALA A 236 10.49 26.10 -3.39
N ALA A 237 11.18 27.16 -2.93
CA ALA A 237 11.98 27.12 -1.70
C ALA A 237 11.17 27.47 -0.43
N ALA A 238 9.99 28.10 -0.56
CA ALA A 238 9.21 28.61 0.58
C ALA A 238 8.10 27.65 1.06
N ALA A 239 7.82 26.55 0.35
CA ALA A 239 6.83 25.55 0.75
C ALA A 239 7.29 24.63 1.90
N SER A 240 8.53 24.77 2.36
CA SER A 240 9.15 23.97 3.42
C SER A 240 8.71 24.33 4.85
N ALA A 241 7.82 25.31 5.02
CA ALA A 241 7.37 25.79 6.33
C ALA A 241 5.85 25.64 6.52
N VAL A 242 5.31 24.45 6.22
CA VAL A 242 4.06 23.99 6.84
C VAL A 242 4.45 23.21 8.09
N PRO A 243 3.84 23.43 9.28
CA PRO A 243 4.15 22.58 10.43
C PRO A 243 3.88 21.15 10.01
N SER A 244 4.91 20.31 9.99
CA SER A 244 4.73 18.90 9.71
C SER A 244 3.76 18.38 10.77
N ALA A 245 2.51 18.07 10.39
CA ALA A 245 1.70 17.18 11.19
C ALA A 245 2.50 15.88 11.24
N SER A 246 3.14 15.63 12.38
CA SER A 246 4.08 14.54 12.57
C SER A 246 3.51 13.29 11.91
N PRO A 247 4.20 12.67 10.93
CA PRO A 247 3.82 11.35 10.48
C PRO A 247 3.78 10.50 11.75
N TRP A 248 2.63 9.87 12.01
CA TRP A 248 2.40 9.09 13.22
C TRP A 248 3.59 8.15 13.42
N ARG A 249 4.48 8.49 14.37
CA ARG A 249 5.62 7.67 14.74
C ARG A 249 5.06 6.64 15.70
N ALA A 250 5.26 5.35 15.40
CA ALA A 250 5.01 4.30 16.37
C ALA A 250 5.70 4.70 17.69
N PRO A 251 5.04 4.54 18.86
CA PRO A 251 5.63 4.96 20.12
C PRO A 251 7.00 4.28 20.28
N ALA A 252 8.04 5.11 20.42
CA ALA A 252 9.32 4.63 20.91
C ALA A 252 9.05 3.93 22.24
N ARG A 253 9.66 2.74 22.45
CA ARG A 253 9.63 2.07 23.75
C ARG A 253 9.98 3.11 24.82
N ALA A 254 9.03 3.39 25.71
CA ALA A 254 9.33 4.08 26.94
C ALA A 254 10.36 3.21 27.68
N SER A 255 11.61 3.68 27.72
CA SER A 255 12.59 3.17 28.66
C SER A 255 12.14 3.63 30.04
N SER A 256 11.32 2.83 30.72
CA SER A 256 11.11 2.97 32.15
C SER A 256 12.41 2.57 32.86
N ARG A 257 13.21 3.57 33.22
CA ARG A 257 14.19 3.46 34.29
C ARG A 257 13.47 3.72 35.61
N SER A 258 13.10 2.65 36.30
CA SER A 258 13.11 2.52 37.78
C SER A 258 12.45 1.20 38.17
N GLY A 259 13.12 0.43 39.04
CA GLY A 259 12.60 -0.79 39.65
C GLY A 259 13.33 -2.08 39.26
N ASP A 260 14.39 -2.36 40.01
CA ASP A 260 15.10 -3.64 40.26
C ASP A 260 15.45 -4.62 39.12
N PRO A 261 16.72 -5.08 39.03
CA PRO A 261 17.12 -6.09 38.06
C PRO A 261 16.61 -7.49 38.45
N PRO A 262 16.14 -8.32 37.50
CA PRO A 262 15.88 -9.74 37.75
C PRO A 262 17.21 -10.50 38.01
N PRO A 263 17.19 -11.60 38.78
CA PRO A 263 18.39 -12.27 39.25
C PRO A 263 19.24 -12.82 38.11
N ALA A 264 20.55 -12.55 38.19
CA ALA A 264 21.56 -12.97 37.26
C ALA A 264 21.67 -14.50 37.20
N TRP A 265 21.37 -15.08 36.05
CA TRP A 265 21.82 -16.43 35.71
C TRP A 265 23.32 -16.36 35.42
N THR A 266 24.12 -16.74 36.41
CA THR A 266 25.56 -16.88 36.32
C THR A 266 25.91 -18.03 35.37
N LYS A 267 26.67 -17.72 34.31
CA LYS A 267 27.41 -18.71 33.54
C LYS A 267 28.42 -19.38 34.48
N ARG A 268 28.10 -20.59 34.96
CA ARG A 268 29.06 -21.41 35.67
C ARG A 268 30.01 -22.04 34.66
N SER A 269 31.16 -21.40 34.49
CA SER A 269 32.36 -22.03 33.96
C SER A 269 32.82 -23.12 34.92
N ASN A 270 33.03 -24.34 34.42
CA ASN A 270 33.90 -25.30 35.10
C ASN A 270 35.01 -25.71 34.13
N ARG A 271 36.24 -25.46 34.55
CA ARG A 271 37.48 -25.78 33.85
C ARG A 271 37.86 -27.26 34.04
N ARG A 272 38.68 -27.74 33.09
CA ARG A 272 39.88 -28.61 33.22
C ARG A 272 39.77 -29.97 32.53
N GLY A 273 40.76 -30.23 31.67
CA GLY A 273 41.20 -31.58 31.31
C GLY A 273 41.41 -31.83 29.81
N ALA A 274 42.45 -31.24 29.22
CA ALA A 274 43.14 -31.89 28.09
C ALA A 274 44.15 -32.92 28.67
N PRO A 275 44.56 -33.94 27.90
CA PRO A 275 45.70 -33.71 27.02
C PRO A 275 45.62 -34.38 25.63
N ALA A 276 46.65 -34.02 24.86
CA ALA A 276 46.97 -34.28 23.47
C ALA A 276 46.96 -35.74 22.99
N GLY A 277 46.77 -35.87 21.67
CA GLY A 277 47.08 -37.07 20.89
C GLY A 277 46.90 -36.80 19.40
N ALA A 278 47.98 -36.39 18.74
CA ALA A 278 48.05 -36.21 17.29
C ALA A 278 47.99 -37.54 16.54
N ALA A 279 47.33 -37.58 15.37
CA ALA A 279 47.69 -38.44 14.23
C ALA A 279 46.75 -38.23 13.02
N SER A 280 47.31 -37.63 11.97
CA SER A 280 47.22 -38.04 10.55
C SER A 280 45.87 -38.37 9.88
N CYS A 281 45.56 -37.61 8.82
CA CYS A 281 44.82 -38.07 7.63
C CYS A 281 45.54 -39.28 6.96
N PRO A 282 44.84 -40.13 6.18
CA PRO A 282 44.67 -39.77 4.76
C PRO A 282 43.31 -40.13 4.15
N SER A 283 43.04 -39.40 3.07
CA SER A 283 42.19 -39.71 1.94
C SER A 283 42.22 -41.17 1.47
N SER A 284 41.08 -41.69 1.02
CA SER A 284 41.05 -42.59 -0.14
C SER A 284 39.70 -42.50 -0.87
N SER A 285 39.79 -42.01 -2.09
CA SER A 285 38.94 -42.31 -3.22
C SER A 285 39.03 -43.80 -3.57
N THR A 286 37.94 -44.43 -3.98
CA THR A 286 38.04 -45.55 -4.94
C THR A 286 36.83 -45.57 -5.87
N SER A 287 37.18 -45.64 -7.15
CA SER A 287 36.37 -45.71 -8.35
C SER A 287 35.69 -47.06 -8.56
N ALA A 288 34.55 -46.99 -9.25
CA ALA A 288 34.07 -47.86 -10.34
C ALA A 288 34.60 -49.30 -10.51
N GLY A 289 33.68 -50.26 -10.69
CA GLY A 289 34.00 -51.48 -11.44
C GLY A 289 33.06 -52.69 -11.32
N ARG A 290 31.95 -52.66 -12.08
CA ARG A 290 31.46 -53.71 -13.02
C ARG A 290 31.06 -55.13 -12.56
N ARG A 291 30.05 -55.63 -13.30
CA ARG A 291 29.50 -57.01 -13.47
C ARG A 291 28.43 -57.36 -12.43
N THR A 292 27.23 -57.78 -12.79
CA THR A 292 26.77 -58.58 -13.95
C THR A 292 25.56 -57.96 -14.66
#